data_AF-A0A9X1G7W6-F1
#
_entry.id   AF-A0A9X1G7W6-F1
#
_cell.length_a   1.000
_cell.length_b   1.000
_cell.length_c   1.000
_cell.angle_alpha   90.00
_cell.angle_beta   90.00
_cell.angle_gamma   90.00
#
_symmetry.space_group_name_H-M   'P 1'
#
loop_
_entity.id
_entity.type
_entity.pdbx_description
1 polymer ?
#
loop_
_entity_poly.entity_id
_entity_poly.type
_entity_poly.pdbx_seq_one_letter_code
_entity_poly.pdbx_strand_id
1 'polypeptide(L)'
;MSENLMLKGYVTGRIIAESICKKCKKYLRTNDGVTAVEYAIVVAGVAAIVIAIFGAGGPVEDVLKTTFTSLKTKVTTLIAGSGGGTP
;
A
#
# COMPACT_ATOMS: atom_id res chain seq x y z
N MET A 1 12.10 33.33 -52.20
CA MET A 1 12.57 32.26 -51.27
C MET A 1 12.43 32.64 -49.79
N SER A 2 12.48 33.94 -49.43
CA SER A 2 12.37 34.44 -48.04
C SER A 2 10.97 34.33 -47.40
N GLU A 3 9.89 34.61 -48.13
CA GLU A 3 8.51 34.60 -47.56
C GLU A 3 8.04 33.22 -47.07
N ASN A 4 8.40 32.14 -47.78
CA ASN A 4 8.08 30.77 -47.36
C ASN A 4 8.80 30.37 -46.06
N LEU A 5 9.95 31.00 -45.76
CA LEU A 5 10.72 30.73 -44.56
C LEU A 5 10.10 31.41 -43.34
N MET A 6 9.66 32.66 -43.50
CA MET A 6 8.90 33.41 -42.47
C MET A 6 7.59 32.70 -42.11
N LEU A 7 6.85 32.24 -43.13
CA LEU A 7 5.57 31.58 -42.93
C LEU A 7 5.75 30.21 -42.26
N LYS A 8 6.75 29.41 -42.67
CA LYS A 8 7.10 28.15 -41.99
C LYS A 8 7.52 28.37 -40.54
N GLY A 9 8.29 29.43 -40.26
CA GLY A 9 8.70 29.79 -38.90
C GLY A 9 7.50 30.11 -38.01
N TYR A 10 6.56 30.93 -38.49
CA TYR A 10 5.35 31.31 -37.75
C TYR A 10 4.41 30.13 -37.48
N VAL A 11 4.15 29.29 -38.49
CA VAL A 11 3.30 28.10 -38.34
C VAL A 11 3.93 27.09 -37.39
N THR A 12 5.24 26.84 -37.50
CA THR A 12 5.95 25.90 -36.60
C THR A 12 5.96 26.42 -35.15
N GLY A 13 6.21 27.71 -34.95
CA GLY A 13 6.18 28.32 -33.61
C GLY A 13 4.81 28.22 -32.94
N ARG A 14 3.73 28.46 -33.69
CA ARG A 14 2.35 28.30 -33.18
C ARG A 14 2.01 26.85 -32.85
N ILE A 15 2.40 25.89 -33.68
CA ILE A 15 2.15 24.46 -33.44
C ILE A 15 2.84 24.00 -32.15
N ILE A 16 4.08 24.43 -31.91
CA ILE A 16 4.84 24.09 -30.69
C ILE A 16 4.17 24.70 -29.46
N ALA A 17 3.79 25.98 -29.51
CA ALA A 17 3.11 26.65 -28.41
C ALA A 17 1.76 25.98 -28.05
N GLU A 18 0.95 25.66 -29.07
CA GLU A 18 -0.33 24.96 -28.86
C GLU A 18 -0.13 23.52 -28.36
N SER A 19 0.94 22.83 -28.79
CA SER A 19 1.27 21.48 -28.33
C SER A 19 1.68 21.45 -26.86
N ILE A 20 2.49 22.42 -26.41
CA ILE A 20 2.88 22.55 -25.01
C ILE A 20 1.66 22.87 -24.16
N CYS A 21 0.84 23.84 -24.58
CA CYS A 21 -0.38 24.21 -23.85
C CYS A 21 -1.38 23.05 -23.73
N LYS A 22 -1.60 22.28 -24.80
CA LYS A 22 -2.44 21.06 -24.75
C LYS A 22 -1.88 20.00 -23.81
N LYS A 23 -0.57 19.78 -23.80
CA LYS A 23 0.06 18.82 -22.87
C LYS A 23 -0.11 19.28 -21.42
N CYS A 24 0.21 20.54 -21.09
CA CYS A 24 0.01 21.10 -19.75
C CYS A 24 -1.46 21.01 -19.30
N LYS A 25 -2.41 21.34 -20.18
CA LYS A 25 -3.84 21.22 -19.89
C LYS A 25 -4.28 19.77 -19.68
N LYS A 26 -3.68 18.82 -20.41
CA LYS A 26 -3.92 17.38 -20.21
C LYS A 26 -3.34 16.92 -18.87
N TYR A 27 -2.13 17.33 -18.49
CA TYR A 27 -1.53 17.00 -17.20
C TYR A 27 -2.30 17.58 -16.01
N LEU A 28 -2.76 18.83 -16.11
CA LEU A 28 -3.60 19.45 -15.08
C LEU A 28 -5.01 18.84 -14.99
N ARG A 29 -5.47 18.16 -16.05
CA ARG A 29 -6.75 17.44 -16.08
C ARG A 29 -6.60 15.93 -15.89
N THR A 30 -5.38 15.41 -15.81
CA THR A 30 -5.13 13.99 -15.58
C THR A 30 -5.17 13.77 -14.07
N ASN A 31 -6.11 12.95 -13.62
CA ASN A 31 -6.25 12.62 -12.20
C ASN A 31 -5.22 11.58 -11.74
N ASP A 32 -4.36 11.09 -12.65
CA ASP A 32 -3.37 10.04 -12.37
C ASP A 32 -2.46 10.36 -11.16
N GLY A 33 -2.17 11.65 -10.92
CA GLY A 33 -1.38 12.09 -9.76
C GLY A 33 -2.17 12.16 -8.44
N VAL A 34 -3.46 12.49 -8.50
CA VAL A 34 -4.34 12.59 -7.31
C VAL A 34 -4.68 11.18 -6.81
N THR A 35 -4.96 10.28 -7.74
CA THR A 35 -5.28 8.87 -7.44
C THR A 35 -4.09 8.14 -6.80
N ALA A 36 -2.85 8.44 -7.17
CA ALA A 36 -1.67 7.84 -6.53
C ALA A 36 -1.50 8.26 -5.06
N VAL A 37 -1.75 9.53 -4.74
CA VAL A 37 -1.62 10.07 -3.38
C VAL A 37 -2.74 9.54 -2.46
N GLU A 38 -3.96 9.41 -2.98
CA GLU A 38 -5.10 8.84 -2.25
C GLU A 38 -4.85 7.38 -1.86
N TYR A 39 -4.42 6.55 -2.81
CA TYR A 39 -4.08 5.15 -2.47
C TYR A 39 -2.85 5.06 -1.56
N ALA A 40 -1.88 5.97 -1.68
CA ALA A 40 -0.71 5.97 -0.82
C ALA A 40 -1.07 6.21 0.66
N ILE A 41 -1.93 7.20 0.95
CA ILE A 41 -2.36 7.46 2.34
C ILE A 41 -3.26 6.35 2.88
N VAL A 42 -4.11 5.75 2.03
CA VAL A 42 -4.93 4.59 2.43
C VAL A 42 -4.05 3.41 2.80
N VAL A 43 -3.05 3.08 1.98
CA VAL A 43 -2.10 1.99 2.27
C VAL A 43 -1.33 2.26 3.55
N ALA A 44 -0.88 3.50 3.79
CA ALA A 44 -0.21 3.87 5.03
C ALA A 44 -1.11 3.67 6.26
N GLY A 45 -2.39 4.06 6.17
CA GLY A 45 -3.37 3.85 7.24
C GLY A 45 -3.63 2.37 7.52
N VAL A 46 -3.80 1.56 6.48
CA VAL A 46 -4.00 0.11 6.64
C VAL A 46 -2.75 -0.54 7.23
N ALA A 47 -1.55 -0.17 6.77
CA ALA A 47 -0.29 -0.70 7.30
C ALA A 47 -0.12 -0.41 8.79
N ALA A 48 -0.48 0.80 9.24
CA ALA A 48 -0.42 1.15 10.66
C ALA A 48 -1.33 0.25 11.52
N ILE A 49 -2.56 -0.02 11.05
CA ILE A 49 -3.50 -0.91 11.75
C ILE A 49 -2.98 -2.35 11.78
N VAL A 50 -2.46 -2.84 10.65
CA VAL A 50 -1.89 -4.19 10.57
C VAL A 50 -0.73 -4.34 11.55
N ILE A 51 0.18 -3.36 11.62
CA ILE A 51 1.30 -3.39 12.57
C ILE A 51 0.79 -3.33 14.01
N ALA A 52 -0.22 -2.53 14.31
CA ALA A 52 -0.77 -2.44 15.67
C ALA A 52 -1.40 -3.76 16.15
N ILE A 53 -2.02 -4.53 15.25
CA ILE A 53 -2.74 -5.77 15.59
C ILE A 53 -1.82 -7.00 15.51
N PHE A 54 -1.02 -7.09 14.45
CA PHE A 54 -0.21 -8.25 14.08
C PHE A 54 1.29 -8.06 14.29
N GLY A 55 1.73 -6.87 14.70
CA GLY A 55 3.12 -6.60 15.04
C GLY A 55 3.58 -7.38 16.26
N ALA A 56 4.90 -7.36 16.50
CA ALA A 56 5.50 -8.03 17.63
C ALA A 56 4.95 -7.48 18.96
N GLY A 57 4.47 -8.37 19.83
CA GLY A 57 3.77 -8.01 21.08
C GLY A 57 2.33 -7.54 20.87
N GLY A 58 1.79 -7.67 19.64
CA GLY A 58 0.42 -7.31 19.34
C GLY A 58 -0.61 -8.29 19.92
N PRO A 59 -1.90 -7.89 19.96
CA PRO A 59 -2.98 -8.71 20.53
C PRO A 59 -3.08 -10.10 19.90
N VAL A 60 -2.84 -10.22 18.59
CA VAL A 60 -2.92 -11.51 17.90
C VAL A 60 -1.81 -12.46 18.38
N GLU A 61 -0.59 -11.96 18.54
CA GLU A 61 0.51 -12.76 19.05
C GLU A 61 0.22 -13.26 20.48
N ASP A 62 -0.32 -12.39 21.34
CA ASP A 62 -0.65 -12.74 22.72
C ASP A 62 -1.75 -13.81 22.80
N VAL A 63 -2.81 -13.68 22.01
CA VAL A 63 -3.89 -14.67 21.93
C VAL A 63 -3.36 -16.01 21.43
N LEU A 64 -2.50 -16.02 20.39
CA LEU A 64 -1.90 -17.24 19.88
C LEU A 64 -1.02 -17.91 20.95
N LYS A 65 -0.12 -17.14 21.59
CA LYS A 65 0.75 -17.66 22.65
C LYS A 65 -0.04 -18.23 23.81
N THR A 66 -1.07 -17.52 24.27
CA THR A 66 -1.91 -17.95 25.38
C THR A 66 -2.68 -19.22 25.04
N THR A 67 -3.25 -19.29 23.83
CA THR A 67 -3.96 -20.48 23.36
C THR A 67 -3.04 -21.69 23.29
N PHE A 68 -1.87 -21.56 22.66
CA PHE A 68 -0.92 -22.67 22.54
C PHE A 68 -0.30 -23.07 23.88
N THR A 69 -0.06 -22.12 24.78
CA THR A 69 0.41 -22.42 26.14
C THR A 69 -0.65 -23.20 26.92
N SER A 70 -1.91 -22.77 26.85
CA SER A 70 -3.02 -23.46 27.49
C SER A 70 -3.21 -24.88 26.95
N LEU A 71 -3.11 -25.03 25.62
CA LEU A 71 -3.17 -26.34 24.96
C LEU A 71 -2.01 -27.23 25.41
N LYS A 72 -0.78 -26.71 25.41
CA LYS A 72 0.42 -27.44 25.87
C LYS A 72 0.26 -27.91 27.31
N THR A 73 -0.23 -27.06 28.21
CA THR A 73 -0.47 -27.43 29.61
C THR A 73 -1.50 -28.54 29.70
N LYS A 74 -2.63 -28.43 29.00
CA LYS A 74 -3.66 -29.49 29.00
C LYS A 74 -3.12 -30.82 28.48
N VAL A 75 -2.41 -30.81 27.36
CA VAL A 75 -1.81 -32.03 26.78
C VAL A 75 -0.78 -32.64 27.73
N THR A 76 0.09 -31.81 28.32
CA THR A 76 1.11 -32.28 29.27
C THR A 76 0.47 -32.88 30.52
N THR A 77 -0.57 -32.25 31.07
CA THR A 77 -1.32 -32.77 32.21
C THR A 77 -2.01 -34.10 31.87
N LEU A 78 -2.55 -34.26 30.66
CA LEU A 78 -3.16 -35.52 30.24
C LEU A 78 -2.13 -36.64 30.10
N ILE A 79 -0.95 -36.34 29.53
CA ILE A 79 0.16 -37.29 29.40
C ILE A 79 0.77 -37.64 30.77
N ALA A 80 0.89 -36.67 31.68
CA ALA A 80 1.41 -36.90 33.02
C ALA A 80 0.40 -37.60 33.94
N GLY A 81 -0.89 -37.25 33.80
CA GLY A 81 -2.00 -37.81 34.57
C GLY A 81 -2.42 -39.22 34.15
N SER A 82 -2.02 -39.68 32.95
CA SER A 82 -2.23 -41.07 32.53
C SER A 82 -1.23 -42.06 33.17
N GLY A 83 -0.25 -41.57 33.95
CA GLY A 83 0.68 -42.41 34.72
C GLY A 83 0.32 -42.59 36.21
N GLY A 84 -0.78 -42.01 36.68
CA GLY A 84 -1.15 -41.94 38.11
C GLY A 84 -2.23 -42.90 38.57
N GLY A 85 -2.45 -44.01 37.87
CA GLY A 85 -3.33 -45.09 38.32
C GLY A 85 -2.55 -46.15 39.09
N THR A 86 -2.41 -45.97 40.41
CA THR A 86 -2.06 -47.08 41.32
C THR A 86 -3.34 -47.77 41.82
N PRO A 87 -3.41 -49.11 41.80
CA PRO A 87 -4.50 -49.90 42.37
C PRO A 87 -4.58 -49.81 43.90
#